data_AF-A0AB72UJI0-F1
#
_entry.id   AF-A0AB72UJI0-F1
#
_cell.length_a   1.000
_cell.length_b   1.000
_cell.length_c   1.000
_cell.angle_alpha   90.00
_cell.angle_beta   90.00
_cell.angle_gamma   90.00
#
_symmetry.space_group_name_H-M   'P 1'
#
loop_
_entity.id
_entity.type
_entity.pdbx_description
1 polymer ?
#
loop_
_entity_poly.entity_id
_entity_poly.type
_entity_poly.pdbx_seq_one_letter_code
_entity_poly.pdbx_strand_id
1 'polypeptide(L)'
;MPPLSTRTHHFYISIAKHVFLHEEYGLVFVQDPIRLSETSQFNLAPLILYGLSVPGTDIRWSTFSTLEKPRSITEVLIEAWNNAEGLRGHPDTLIISKNLADACPTLRSTMALINIDVQAADKNSKSHAASLRTAQRHAIYQFSAFNVTSADAAKLIGNLQASINDHNVSVSHTPYGKAKERFLQWMEFPRRKPIAPDLPECPWGRGRWLSSWDINLPPNQARHLAEYVQSKQIWLRTGDADRFLPSNEDDYEESIYDNSPQLVKALLTCWPNTSGEIASLVGITVRQLQWFCAEKSELEENKQAELLNLLGIELDDYRSEFTIQGPCVLIAKNRNGLTEIYSSISNGGDASPFEIVPDEGFADPSWRYFVINTYGRTASVVMAARGSEIADQMPDILFNFAGIYGYPASSYRAVVGTCARACSTPETHVDIMRTLWDIDTGS
;
A
#
# COMPACT_ATOMS: atom_id res chain seq x y z
N MET A 1 -19.21 5.35 8.67
CA MET A 1 -18.51 6.62 9.03
C MET A 1 -19.53 7.76 9.09
N PRO A 2 -19.27 8.94 9.69
CA PRO A 2 -20.16 10.08 9.50
C PRO A 2 -20.22 10.47 8.00
N PRO A 3 -21.38 10.92 7.48
CA PRO A 3 -21.54 11.26 6.07
C PRO A 3 -20.60 12.39 5.64
N LEU A 4 -20.13 12.33 4.40
CA LEU A 4 -19.32 13.37 3.76
C LEU A 4 -20.10 14.69 3.66
N SER A 5 -19.80 15.66 4.52
CA SER A 5 -20.41 16.99 4.48
C SER A 5 -19.63 18.01 3.64
N THR A 6 -18.38 17.72 3.29
CA THR A 6 -17.49 18.64 2.57
C THR A 6 -16.69 17.91 1.50
N ARG A 7 -16.48 18.56 0.34
CA ARG A 7 -15.62 18.03 -0.72
C ARG A 7 -14.19 18.46 -0.46
N THR A 8 -13.33 17.51 -0.16
CA THR A 8 -11.92 17.77 0.10
C THR A 8 -11.06 17.06 -0.93
N HIS A 9 -10.08 17.76 -1.49
CA HIS A 9 -9.01 17.15 -2.27
C HIS A 9 -7.65 17.36 -1.61
N HIS A 10 -6.78 16.38 -1.77
CA HIS A 10 -5.36 16.51 -1.46
C HIS A 10 -4.60 16.81 -2.74
N PHE A 11 -3.90 17.93 -2.79
CA PHE A 11 -3.01 18.29 -3.90
C PHE A 11 -1.55 18.23 -3.44
N TYR A 12 -0.69 17.71 -4.30
CA TYR A 12 0.73 17.55 -4.02
C TYR A 12 1.57 17.67 -5.29
N ILE A 13 2.78 18.18 -5.10
CA ILE A 13 3.84 18.27 -6.09
C ILE A 13 5.07 17.60 -5.51
N SER A 14 5.74 16.76 -6.29
CA SER A 14 6.93 16.03 -5.87
C SER A 14 7.74 15.66 -7.10
N ILE A 15 9.03 15.43 -6.96
CA ILE A 15 9.76 14.66 -7.98
C ILE A 15 9.21 13.22 -7.95
N ALA A 16 8.94 12.66 -9.12
CA ALA A 16 8.49 11.30 -9.30
C ALA A 16 9.57 10.32 -8.81
N LYS A 17 9.16 9.30 -8.06
CA LYS A 17 10.06 8.28 -7.49
C LYS A 17 10.39 7.18 -8.48
N HIS A 18 9.43 6.87 -9.34
CA HIS A 18 9.41 5.63 -10.11
C HIS A 18 9.32 5.85 -11.61
N VAL A 19 9.29 7.11 -12.07
CA VAL A 19 9.16 7.45 -13.49
C VAL A 19 10.16 8.55 -13.83
N PHE A 20 11.04 8.26 -14.78
CA PHE A 20 12.10 9.15 -15.23
C PHE A 20 12.07 9.25 -16.76
N LEU A 21 12.71 10.29 -17.29
CA LEU A 21 12.94 10.45 -18.72
C LEU A 21 14.39 10.09 -19.05
N HIS A 22 14.59 9.32 -20.11
CA HIS A 22 15.88 8.96 -20.67
C HIS A 22 15.93 9.46 -22.12
N GLU A 23 17.07 9.97 -22.57
CA GLU A 23 17.24 10.55 -23.90
C GLU A 23 17.01 9.50 -25.01
N GLU A 24 17.63 8.33 -24.88
CA GLU A 24 17.51 7.23 -25.85
C GLU A 24 16.22 6.41 -25.75
N TYR A 25 15.72 6.14 -24.54
CA TYR A 25 14.63 5.20 -24.29
C TYR A 25 13.27 5.86 -23.97
N GLY A 26 13.24 7.17 -23.74
CA GLY A 26 12.01 7.84 -23.36
C GLY A 26 11.66 7.61 -21.90
N LEU A 27 10.44 7.17 -21.59
CA LEU A 27 10.04 6.92 -20.20
C LEU A 27 10.70 5.65 -19.69
N VAL A 28 11.42 5.77 -18.57
CA VAL A 28 12.01 4.65 -17.85
C VAL A 28 11.34 4.52 -16.49
N PHE A 29 10.92 3.30 -16.18
CA PHE A 29 10.25 2.97 -14.93
C PHE A 29 11.25 2.40 -13.94
N VAL A 30 11.07 2.73 -12.67
CA VAL A 30 11.98 2.35 -11.60
C VAL A 30 11.15 1.79 -10.47
N GLN A 31 11.18 0.47 -10.28
CA GLN A 31 10.39 -0.21 -9.25
C GLN A 31 10.91 0.14 -7.86
N ASP A 32 12.20 -0.05 -7.63
CA ASP A 32 12.90 0.41 -6.42
C ASP A 32 13.42 1.84 -6.57
N PRO A 33 12.88 2.85 -5.87
CA PRO A 33 13.31 4.24 -6.05
C PRO A 33 14.84 4.39 -5.93
N ILE A 34 15.42 5.09 -6.91
CA ILE A 34 16.84 5.43 -6.95
C ILE A 34 17.07 6.83 -6.37
N ARG A 35 18.25 7.07 -5.77
CA ARG A 35 18.59 8.41 -5.29
C ARG A 35 18.77 9.37 -6.45
N LEU A 36 18.33 10.62 -6.28
CA LEU A 36 18.47 11.64 -7.33
C LEU A 36 19.93 11.96 -7.68
N SER A 37 20.86 11.75 -6.75
CA SER A 37 22.30 11.89 -7.02
C SER A 37 22.88 10.79 -7.92
N GLU A 38 22.16 9.68 -8.09
CA GLU A 38 22.61 8.48 -8.82
C GLU A 38 21.93 8.35 -10.18
N THR A 39 20.86 9.12 -10.45
CA THR A 39 20.10 9.02 -11.71
C THR A 39 20.95 9.33 -12.94
N SER A 40 21.96 10.20 -12.81
CA SER A 40 22.88 10.54 -13.90
C SER A 40 23.75 9.36 -14.36
N GLN A 41 24.00 8.36 -13.50
CA GLN A 41 24.73 7.15 -13.89
C GLN A 41 23.99 6.32 -14.94
N PHE A 42 22.67 6.48 -15.00
CA PHE A 42 21.77 5.78 -15.90
C PHE A 42 21.12 6.73 -16.92
N ASN A 43 21.64 7.95 -17.08
CA ASN A 43 21.07 9.00 -17.95
C ASN A 43 19.57 9.28 -17.69
N LEU A 44 19.15 9.17 -16.41
CA LEU A 44 17.77 9.40 -16.00
C LEU A 44 17.57 10.86 -15.54
N ALA A 45 16.69 11.55 -16.26
CA ALA A 45 16.20 12.88 -15.93
C ALA A 45 14.92 12.78 -15.07
N PRO A 46 14.89 13.39 -13.87
CA PRO A 46 13.73 13.36 -13.00
C PRO A 46 12.54 14.14 -13.57
N LEU A 47 11.34 13.64 -13.30
CA LEU A 47 10.08 14.29 -13.66
C LEU A 47 9.40 14.88 -12.43
N ILE A 48 8.65 15.97 -12.62
CA ILE A 48 7.76 16.53 -11.60
C ILE A 48 6.41 15.82 -11.71
N LEU A 49 6.01 15.13 -10.66
CA LEU A 49 4.66 14.61 -10.45
C LEU A 49 3.78 15.69 -9.83
N TYR A 50 2.65 15.96 -10.46
CA TYR A 50 1.53 16.68 -9.86
C TYR A 50 0.41 15.66 -9.66
N GLY A 51 -0.20 15.65 -8.48
CA GLY A 51 -1.33 14.77 -8.26
C GLY A 51 -2.38 15.35 -7.34
N LEU A 52 -3.59 14.84 -7.54
CA LEU A 52 -4.80 15.22 -6.86
C LEU A 52 -5.52 13.94 -6.42
N SER A 53 -5.94 13.86 -5.16
CA SER A 53 -6.62 12.67 -4.63
C SER A 53 -7.80 13.04 -3.75
N VAL A 54 -8.79 12.14 -3.72
CA VAL A 54 -9.92 12.22 -2.79
C VAL A 54 -9.58 11.45 -1.51
N PRO A 55 -9.53 12.10 -0.34
CA PRO A 55 -9.07 11.47 0.90
C PRO A 55 -9.95 10.29 1.34
N GLY A 56 -9.31 9.17 1.63
CA GLY A 56 -9.98 7.94 2.08
C GLY A 56 -10.61 7.12 0.95
N THR A 57 -10.23 7.39 -0.30
CA THR A 57 -10.63 6.63 -1.50
C THR A 57 -9.42 6.43 -2.41
N ASP A 58 -9.56 5.56 -3.41
CA ASP A 58 -8.52 5.34 -4.43
C ASP A 58 -8.62 6.31 -5.63
N ILE A 59 -9.63 7.19 -5.63
CA ILE A 59 -9.83 8.18 -6.69
C ILE A 59 -8.66 9.16 -6.68
N ARG A 60 -7.94 9.18 -7.80
CA ARG A 60 -6.75 10.02 -7.99
C ARG A 60 -6.66 10.50 -9.43
N TRP A 61 -5.93 11.58 -9.63
CA TRP A 61 -5.50 12.04 -10.94
C TRP A 61 -4.06 12.52 -10.82
N SER A 62 -3.23 12.21 -11.81
CA SER A 62 -1.83 12.65 -11.84
C SER A 62 -1.39 13.04 -13.24
N THR A 63 -0.42 13.94 -13.30
CA THR A 63 0.26 14.34 -14.53
C THR A 63 1.73 14.65 -14.24
N PHE A 64 2.54 14.72 -15.29
CA PHE A 64 3.96 14.99 -15.20
C PHE A 64 4.38 16.25 -15.96
N SER A 65 5.52 16.82 -15.57
CA SER A 65 6.28 17.78 -16.38
C SER A 65 7.79 17.53 -16.21
N THR A 66 8.61 18.05 -17.11
CA THR A 66 10.06 18.03 -16.89
C THR A 66 10.45 19.06 -15.81
N LEU A 67 11.66 18.94 -15.27
CA LEU A 67 12.18 19.95 -14.38
C LEU A 67 12.32 21.29 -15.10
N GLU A 68 12.72 21.35 -16.37
CA GLU A 68 13.00 22.60 -17.10
C GLU A 68 11.73 23.40 -17.36
N LYS A 69 10.60 22.72 -17.53
CA LYS A 69 9.29 23.33 -17.83
C LYS A 69 8.23 22.94 -16.79
N PRO A 70 8.31 23.42 -15.54
CA PRO A 70 7.26 23.21 -14.55
C PRO A 70 5.95 23.83 -15.01
N ARG A 71 4.83 23.18 -14.69
CA ARG A 71 3.49 23.68 -14.96
C ARG A 71 2.98 24.55 -13.81
N SER A 72 2.11 25.50 -14.14
CA SER A 72 1.42 26.31 -13.14
C SER A 72 0.46 25.45 -12.32
N ILE A 73 0.29 25.75 -11.03
CA ILE A 73 -0.64 24.99 -10.17
C ILE A 73 -2.07 25.15 -10.69
N THR A 74 -2.47 26.35 -11.12
CA THR A 74 -3.82 26.60 -11.62
C THR A 74 -4.10 25.84 -12.90
N GLU A 75 -3.16 25.79 -13.83
CA GLU A 75 -3.26 25.03 -15.07
C GLU A 75 -3.56 23.54 -14.77
N VAL A 76 -2.76 22.93 -13.90
CA VAL A 76 -2.89 21.52 -13.52
C VAL A 76 -4.22 21.24 -12.80
N LEU A 77 -4.63 22.11 -11.87
CA LEU A 77 -5.88 21.92 -11.12
C LEU A 77 -7.11 22.06 -12.02
N ILE A 78 -7.14 23.05 -12.91
CA ILE A 78 -8.23 23.25 -13.87
C ILE A 78 -8.32 22.06 -14.82
N GLU A 79 -7.18 21.60 -15.34
CA GLU A 79 -7.11 20.41 -16.19
C GLU A 79 -7.70 19.18 -15.48
N ALA A 80 -7.31 18.92 -14.23
CA ALA A 80 -7.84 17.82 -13.44
C ALA A 80 -9.34 17.94 -13.20
N TRP A 81 -9.82 19.08 -12.67
CA TRP A 81 -11.23 19.25 -12.30
C TRP A 81 -12.18 19.22 -13.49
N ASN A 82 -11.72 19.63 -14.66
CA ASN A 82 -12.54 19.65 -15.87
C ASN A 82 -12.63 18.26 -16.53
N ASN A 83 -11.55 17.47 -16.47
CA ASN A 83 -11.44 16.23 -17.25
C ASN A 83 -11.56 14.93 -16.43
N ALA A 84 -11.20 14.94 -15.14
CA ALA A 84 -11.25 13.74 -14.31
C ALA A 84 -12.61 13.61 -13.59
N GLU A 85 -13.52 12.85 -14.20
CA GLU A 85 -14.93 12.79 -13.79
C GLU A 85 -15.16 12.26 -12.37
N GLY A 86 -14.32 11.33 -11.91
CA GLY A 86 -14.36 10.77 -10.55
C GLY A 86 -14.03 11.79 -9.46
N LEU A 87 -13.33 12.89 -9.78
CA LEU A 87 -13.12 13.99 -8.84
C LEU A 87 -14.40 14.80 -8.59
N ARG A 88 -15.45 14.62 -9.41
CA ARG A 88 -16.71 15.36 -9.31
C ARG A 88 -16.56 16.89 -9.39
N GLY A 89 -15.52 17.37 -10.07
CA GLY A 89 -15.20 18.79 -10.26
C GLY A 89 -14.32 19.35 -9.14
N HIS A 90 -14.42 20.64 -8.86
CA HIS A 90 -13.57 21.28 -7.84
C HIS A 90 -14.05 21.04 -6.40
N PRO A 91 -13.15 21.01 -5.41
CA PRO A 91 -13.50 20.76 -4.01
C PRO A 91 -14.05 22.03 -3.33
N ASP A 92 -14.51 21.89 -2.09
CA ASP A 92 -14.70 23.00 -1.14
C ASP A 92 -13.38 23.36 -0.45
N THR A 93 -12.56 22.33 -0.16
CA THR A 93 -11.28 22.48 0.51
C THR A 93 -10.17 21.78 -0.27
N LEU A 94 -9.10 22.50 -0.56
CA LEU A 94 -7.88 21.97 -1.15
C LEU A 94 -6.78 21.90 -0.08
N ILE A 95 -6.38 20.69 0.30
CA ILE A 95 -5.31 20.49 1.28
C ILE A 95 -3.97 20.31 0.55
N ILE A 96 -2.99 21.11 0.94
CA ILE A 96 -1.63 21.11 0.39
C ILE A 96 -0.60 20.94 1.51
N SER A 97 0.63 20.56 1.17
CA SER A 97 1.72 20.56 2.16
C SER A 97 2.08 21.99 2.56
N LYS A 98 2.61 22.16 3.78
CA LYS A 98 3.12 23.47 4.23
C LYS A 98 4.20 24.00 3.29
N ASN A 99 5.10 23.14 2.83
CA ASN A 99 6.17 23.52 1.90
C ASN A 99 5.62 24.04 0.57
N LEU A 100 4.52 23.47 0.06
CA LEU A 100 3.88 23.93 -1.15
C LEU A 100 3.16 25.27 -0.93
N ALA A 101 2.52 25.46 0.23
CA ALA A 101 1.92 26.74 0.60
C ALA A 101 2.96 27.87 0.65
N ASP A 102 4.14 27.58 1.23
CA ASP A 102 5.25 28.52 1.30
C ASP A 102 5.88 28.77 -0.10
N ALA A 103 5.89 27.76 -0.97
CA ALA A 103 6.41 27.85 -2.33
C ALA A 103 5.50 28.59 -3.33
N CYS A 104 4.20 28.72 -3.01
CA CYS A 104 3.23 29.46 -3.82
C CYS A 104 2.24 30.24 -2.93
N PRO A 105 2.66 31.39 -2.35
CA PRO A 105 1.82 32.15 -1.42
C PRO A 105 0.52 32.68 -2.04
N THR A 106 0.50 32.92 -3.35
CA THR A 106 -0.66 33.44 -4.10
C THR A 106 -1.77 32.40 -4.30
N LEU A 107 -1.48 31.11 -4.12
CA LEU A 107 -2.43 30.03 -4.38
C LEU A 107 -3.72 30.18 -3.58
N ARG A 108 -3.62 30.56 -2.29
CA ARG A 108 -4.80 30.75 -1.42
C ARG A 108 -5.73 31.83 -1.96
N SER A 109 -5.18 32.99 -2.32
CA SER A 109 -5.99 34.10 -2.86
C SER A 109 -6.60 33.76 -4.21
N THR A 110 -5.88 33.04 -5.07
CA THR A 110 -6.39 32.63 -6.39
C THR A 110 -7.51 31.61 -6.28
N MET A 111 -7.37 30.61 -5.41
CA MET A 111 -8.41 29.59 -5.17
C MET A 111 -9.66 30.17 -4.51
N ALA A 112 -9.51 31.23 -3.71
CA ALA A 112 -10.66 31.93 -3.12
C ALA A 112 -11.58 32.57 -4.18
N LEU A 113 -11.07 32.94 -5.37
CA LEU A 113 -11.87 33.50 -6.47
C LEU A 113 -12.93 32.52 -6.98
N ILE A 114 -12.72 31.22 -6.79
CA ILE A 114 -13.64 30.13 -7.16
C ILE A 114 -14.22 29.41 -5.93
N ASN A 115 -14.22 30.08 -4.78
CA ASN A 115 -14.76 29.59 -3.51
C ASN A 115 -14.12 28.30 -3.00
N ILE A 116 -12.81 28.13 -3.23
CA ILE A 116 -12.03 27.00 -2.69
C ILE A 116 -11.18 27.51 -1.53
N ASP A 117 -11.36 26.91 -0.35
CA ASP A 117 -10.47 27.16 0.78
C ASP A 117 -9.21 26.29 0.68
N VAL A 118 -8.05 26.93 0.68
CA VAL A 118 -6.76 26.23 0.66
C VAL A 118 -6.27 26.07 2.10
N GLN A 119 -6.00 24.84 2.52
CA GLN A 119 -5.50 24.57 3.86
C GLN A 119 -4.14 23.87 3.79
N ALA A 120 -3.23 24.24 4.68
CA ALA A 120 -2.01 23.48 4.87
C ALA A 120 -2.36 22.22 5.68
N ALA A 121 -1.84 21.06 5.25
CA ALA A 121 -1.99 19.82 5.98
C ALA A 121 -1.46 19.97 7.41
N ASP A 122 -2.26 19.53 8.39
CA ASP A 122 -1.85 19.53 9.79
C ASP A 122 -0.61 18.64 9.98
N LYS A 123 0.33 19.07 10.83
CA LYS A 123 1.59 18.36 11.13
C LYS A 123 1.34 16.92 11.60
N ASN A 124 0.19 16.67 12.24
CA ASN A 124 -0.18 15.36 12.75
C ASN A 124 -1.03 14.53 11.77
N SER A 125 -1.52 15.14 10.68
CA SER A 125 -2.38 14.46 9.70
C SER A 125 -1.53 13.64 8.73
N LYS A 126 -1.54 12.31 8.91
CA LYS A 126 -0.83 11.37 8.03
C LYS A 126 -1.53 11.15 6.67
N SER A 127 -2.75 11.65 6.51
CA SER A 127 -3.60 11.38 5.35
C SER A 127 -3.09 12.03 4.06
N HIS A 128 -2.66 13.29 4.11
CA HIS A 128 -2.08 13.99 2.94
C HIS A 128 -0.81 13.30 2.44
N ALA A 129 0.09 12.98 3.37
CA ALA A 129 1.31 12.23 3.05
C ALA A 129 1.01 10.82 2.53
N ALA A 130 -0.08 10.18 2.98
CA ALA A 130 -0.52 8.89 2.45
C ALA A 130 -1.00 9.00 1.00
N SER A 131 -1.82 10.01 0.67
CA SER A 131 -2.25 10.27 -0.71
C SER A 131 -1.08 10.45 -1.68
N LEU A 132 -0.05 11.23 -1.28
CA LEU A 132 1.16 11.37 -2.09
C LEU A 132 1.90 10.04 -2.27
N ARG A 133 2.03 9.22 -1.22
CA ARG A 133 2.68 7.90 -1.34
C ARG A 133 1.93 6.99 -2.31
N THR A 134 0.60 6.94 -2.21
CA THR A 134 -0.24 6.17 -3.13
C THR A 134 -0.05 6.65 -4.57
N ALA A 135 -0.11 7.96 -4.82
CA ALA A 135 0.07 8.47 -6.18
C ALA A 135 1.46 8.24 -6.75
N GLN A 136 2.51 8.32 -5.92
CA GLN A 136 3.86 7.94 -6.32
C GLN A 136 3.93 6.46 -6.73
N ARG A 137 3.31 5.57 -5.95
CA ARG A 137 3.27 4.14 -6.27
C ARG A 137 2.52 3.87 -7.57
N HIS A 138 1.38 4.52 -7.78
CA HIS A 138 0.57 4.30 -8.99
C HIS A 138 1.11 4.99 -10.25
N ALA A 139 2.04 5.94 -10.11
CA ALA A 139 2.65 6.64 -11.24
C ALA A 139 3.24 5.70 -12.30
N ILE A 140 3.73 4.52 -11.92
CA ILE A 140 4.30 3.52 -12.85
C ILE A 140 3.25 2.96 -13.81
N TYR A 141 2.00 2.86 -13.37
CA TYR A 141 0.93 2.26 -14.18
C TYR A 141 0.24 3.26 -15.10
N GLN A 142 0.48 4.56 -14.94
CA GLN A 142 -0.20 5.60 -15.74
C GLN A 142 0.05 5.44 -17.25
N PHE A 143 1.18 4.85 -17.62
CA PHE A 143 1.57 4.65 -19.01
C PHE A 143 1.50 3.19 -19.47
N SER A 144 0.94 2.28 -18.66
CA SER A 144 0.87 0.83 -18.96
C SER A 144 0.14 0.52 -20.27
N ALA A 145 -0.83 1.33 -20.65
CA ALA A 145 -1.59 1.19 -21.89
C ALA A 145 -0.87 1.74 -23.14
N PHE A 146 0.32 2.32 -23.00
CA PHE A 146 1.07 2.92 -24.11
C PHE A 146 2.36 2.13 -24.37
N ASN A 147 2.54 1.68 -25.62
CA ASN A 147 3.84 1.24 -26.10
C ASN A 147 4.69 2.48 -26.38
N VAL A 148 5.44 2.91 -25.37
CA VAL A 148 6.20 4.16 -25.42
C VAL A 148 7.54 3.94 -26.10
N THR A 149 7.71 4.49 -27.31
CA THR A 149 9.05 4.67 -27.88
C THR A 149 9.65 6.01 -27.43
N SER A 150 10.96 6.16 -27.55
CA SER A 150 11.65 7.38 -27.11
C SER A 150 11.22 8.67 -27.81
N ALA A 151 10.87 8.59 -29.09
CA ALA A 151 10.37 9.74 -29.86
C ALA A 151 8.97 10.22 -29.39
N ASP A 152 8.17 9.35 -28.76
CA ASP A 152 6.82 9.67 -28.28
C ASP A 152 6.77 9.95 -26.77
N ALA A 153 7.78 9.52 -26.01
CA ALA A 153 7.87 9.73 -24.57
C ALA A 153 7.78 11.22 -24.17
N ALA A 154 8.47 12.11 -24.88
CA ALA A 154 8.39 13.55 -24.63
C ALA A 154 6.99 14.13 -24.89
N LYS A 155 6.19 13.50 -25.78
CA LYS A 155 4.80 13.88 -26.05
C LYS A 155 3.81 13.27 -25.04
N LEU A 156 4.24 12.25 -24.30
CA LEU A 156 3.45 11.59 -23.25
C LEU A 156 3.60 12.28 -21.89
N ILE A 157 4.71 12.98 -21.64
CA ILE A 157 4.86 13.83 -20.46
C ILE A 157 3.82 14.93 -20.49
N GLY A 158 2.93 14.95 -19.49
CA GLY A 158 1.85 15.92 -19.43
C GLY A 158 0.68 15.62 -20.37
N ASN A 159 0.64 14.41 -20.96
CA ASN A 159 -0.43 14.01 -21.85
C ASN A 159 -1.73 13.76 -21.07
N LEU A 160 -2.74 14.58 -21.38
CA LEU A 160 -4.04 14.54 -20.74
C LEU A 160 -4.73 13.17 -20.87
N GLN A 161 -4.62 12.49 -22.02
CA GLN A 161 -5.29 11.20 -22.23
C GLN A 161 -4.69 10.10 -21.34
N ALA A 162 -3.37 10.11 -21.13
CA ALA A 162 -2.74 9.19 -20.19
C ALA A 162 -3.24 9.42 -18.76
N SER A 163 -3.36 10.68 -18.34
CA SER A 163 -3.91 11.05 -17.03
C SER A 163 -5.38 10.66 -16.87
N ILE A 164 -6.19 10.80 -17.92
CA ILE A 164 -7.61 10.38 -17.93
C ILE A 164 -7.72 8.86 -17.83
N ASN A 165 -6.90 8.11 -18.58
CA ASN A 165 -6.93 6.65 -18.56
C ASN A 165 -6.60 6.10 -17.16
N ASP A 166 -5.50 6.54 -16.52
CA ASP A 166 -5.18 6.13 -15.13
C ASP A 166 -6.30 6.52 -14.16
N HIS A 167 -6.84 7.74 -14.30
CA HIS A 167 -7.94 8.18 -13.47
C HIS A 167 -9.16 7.25 -13.60
N ASN A 168 -9.56 6.92 -14.81
CA ASN A 168 -10.71 6.05 -15.06
C ASN A 168 -10.49 4.64 -14.51
N VAL A 169 -9.27 4.10 -14.62
CA VAL A 169 -8.89 2.83 -13.97
C VAL A 169 -9.05 2.94 -12.45
N SER A 170 -8.62 4.05 -11.83
CA SER A 170 -8.79 4.24 -10.39
C SER A 170 -10.25 4.33 -9.93
N VAL A 171 -11.14 4.79 -10.82
CA VAL A 171 -12.58 4.94 -10.55
C VAL A 171 -13.35 3.66 -10.85
N SER A 172 -12.91 2.85 -11.83
CA SER A 172 -13.58 1.59 -12.18
C SER A 172 -13.39 0.52 -11.12
N HIS A 173 -12.29 0.58 -10.37
CA HIS A 173 -12.03 -0.31 -9.24
C HIS A 173 -12.83 0.15 -8.03
N THR A 174 -13.88 -0.59 -7.67
CA THR A 174 -14.60 -0.35 -6.42
C THR A 174 -13.76 -0.89 -5.27
N PRO A 175 -13.31 -0.06 -4.31
CA PRO A 175 -12.49 -0.53 -3.21
C PRO A 175 -13.29 -1.42 -2.25
N TYR A 176 -12.58 -2.20 -1.43
CA TYR A 176 -13.16 -3.06 -0.39
C TYR A 176 -13.23 -2.37 0.98
N GLY A 177 -14.02 -2.93 1.90
CA GLY A 177 -14.08 -2.49 3.29
C GLY A 177 -14.52 -1.03 3.51
N LYS A 178 -13.88 -0.33 4.47
CA LYS A 178 -14.21 1.06 4.84
C LYS A 178 -13.98 2.07 3.72
N ALA A 179 -13.09 1.78 2.78
CA ALA A 179 -12.85 2.62 1.60
C ALA A 179 -14.03 2.56 0.62
N LYS A 180 -14.75 1.43 0.55
CA LYS A 180 -15.97 1.27 -0.25
C LYS A 180 -17.06 2.26 0.13
N GLU A 181 -17.36 2.35 1.43
CA GLU A 181 -18.38 3.28 1.95
C GLU A 181 -18.03 4.73 1.58
N ARG A 182 -16.76 5.11 1.77
CA ARG A 182 -16.27 6.45 1.45
C ARG A 182 -16.31 6.75 -0.06
N PHE A 183 -15.94 5.77 -0.88
CA PHE A 183 -15.99 5.87 -2.34
C PHE A 183 -17.43 6.05 -2.82
N LEU A 184 -18.38 5.25 -2.34
CA LEU A 184 -19.79 5.35 -2.72
C LEU A 184 -20.38 6.71 -2.33
N GLN A 185 -20.17 7.16 -1.08
CA GLN A 185 -20.58 8.49 -0.63
C GLN A 185 -19.98 9.61 -1.48
N TRP A 186 -18.72 9.47 -1.92
CA TRP A 186 -18.10 10.44 -2.81
C TRP A 186 -18.75 10.46 -4.19
N MET A 187 -19.04 9.28 -4.74
CA MET A 187 -19.61 9.16 -6.08
C MET A 187 -21.05 9.66 -6.17
N GLU A 188 -21.77 9.76 -5.05
CA GLU A 188 -23.09 10.40 -4.94
C GLU A 188 -23.06 11.93 -5.11
N PHE A 189 -21.90 12.57 -4.93
CA PHE A 189 -21.82 14.01 -5.13
C PHE A 189 -22.10 14.40 -6.59
N PRO A 190 -22.97 15.41 -6.84
CA PRO A 190 -23.20 15.89 -8.19
C PRO A 190 -21.92 16.49 -8.78
N ARG A 191 -21.68 16.31 -10.08
CA ARG A 191 -20.54 16.93 -10.77
C ARG A 191 -20.69 18.46 -10.73
N ARG A 192 -19.64 19.16 -10.31
CA ARG A 192 -19.59 20.63 -10.43
C ARG A 192 -19.27 21.04 -11.86
N LYS A 193 -19.73 22.24 -12.23
CA LYS A 193 -19.46 22.80 -13.56
C LYS A 193 -17.95 22.98 -13.78
N PRO A 194 -17.47 22.82 -15.02
CA PRO A 194 -16.09 23.13 -15.37
C PRO A 194 -15.72 24.56 -14.98
N ILE A 195 -14.47 24.75 -14.57
CA ILE A 195 -13.90 26.07 -14.28
C ILE A 195 -13.32 26.65 -15.57
N ALA A 196 -13.53 27.95 -15.77
CA ALA A 196 -12.96 28.68 -16.90
C ALA A 196 -11.43 28.80 -16.77
N PRO A 197 -10.68 28.80 -17.88
CA PRO A 197 -9.21 28.79 -17.87
C PRO A 197 -8.57 30.13 -17.51
N ASP A 198 -9.34 31.16 -17.16
CA ASP A 198 -8.90 32.54 -16.97
C ASP A 198 -8.40 32.88 -15.55
N LEU A 199 -8.19 31.86 -14.71
CA LEU A 199 -7.64 32.09 -13.37
C LEU A 199 -6.19 32.58 -13.43
N PRO A 200 -5.80 33.51 -12.54
CA PRO A 200 -4.41 33.93 -12.41
C PRO A 200 -3.44 32.75 -12.29
N GLU A 201 -2.33 32.80 -13.02
CA GLU A 201 -1.31 31.78 -12.91
C GLU A 201 -0.73 31.73 -11.48
N CYS A 202 -0.49 30.51 -11.01
CA CYS A 202 0.14 30.25 -9.72
C CYS A 202 1.46 29.52 -9.97
N PRO A 203 2.51 30.22 -10.45
CA PRO A 203 3.84 29.66 -10.50
C PRO A 203 4.33 29.40 -9.08
N TRP A 204 5.16 28.38 -8.92
CA TRP A 204 5.62 27.93 -7.62
C TRP A 204 7.13 27.72 -7.62
N GLY A 205 7.76 27.97 -6.47
CA GLY A 205 9.20 27.88 -6.30
C GLY A 205 9.68 26.45 -6.09
N ARG A 206 10.75 26.05 -6.79
CA ARG A 206 11.42 24.76 -6.52
C ARG A 206 12.13 24.80 -5.17
N GLY A 207 12.10 23.68 -4.47
CA GLY A 207 12.87 23.52 -3.24
C GLY A 207 13.21 22.05 -2.97
N ARG A 208 14.13 21.83 -2.03
CA ARG A 208 14.57 20.48 -1.61
C ARG A 208 13.41 19.60 -1.12
N TRP A 209 12.28 20.20 -0.74
CA TRP A 209 11.08 19.50 -0.31
C TRP A 209 10.45 18.61 -1.39
N LEU A 210 10.71 18.90 -2.68
CA LEU A 210 10.22 18.11 -3.82
C LEU A 210 10.76 16.67 -3.82
N SER A 211 11.92 16.43 -3.21
CA SER A 211 12.56 15.12 -3.09
C SER A 211 12.76 14.71 -1.64
N SER A 212 11.86 15.12 -0.74
CA SER A 212 11.93 14.77 0.69
C SER A 212 11.94 13.25 0.98
N TRP A 213 11.58 12.42 0.00
CA TRP A 213 11.69 10.97 0.08
C TRP A 213 13.11 10.42 -0.14
N ASP A 214 13.97 11.16 -0.86
CA ASP A 214 15.32 10.75 -1.30
C ASP A 214 16.24 10.42 -0.12
N ILE A 215 16.14 11.20 0.96
CA ILE A 215 16.93 11.00 2.18
C ILE A 215 16.68 9.66 2.87
N ASN A 216 15.51 9.04 2.64
CA ASN A 216 15.07 7.82 3.32
C ASN A 216 15.26 6.55 2.50
N LEU A 217 15.87 6.65 1.32
CA LEU A 217 16.10 5.52 0.44
C LEU A 217 17.23 4.60 0.94
N PRO A 218 17.26 3.33 0.48
CA PRO A 218 18.38 2.44 0.72
C PRO A 218 19.73 3.00 0.22
N PRO A 219 20.87 2.40 0.64
CA PRO A 219 22.14 2.54 -0.06
C PRO A 219 22.04 2.06 -1.50
N ASN A 220 22.96 2.52 -2.34
CA ASN A 220 23.03 2.12 -3.74
C ASN A 220 23.12 0.59 -3.89
N GLN A 221 22.39 0.04 -4.85
CA GLN A 221 22.39 -1.38 -5.22
C GLN A 221 22.79 -1.50 -6.69
N ALA A 222 23.36 -2.65 -7.09
CA ALA A 222 23.62 -2.93 -8.48
C ALA A 222 22.31 -2.93 -9.28
N ARG A 223 22.30 -2.23 -10.41
CA ARG A 223 21.11 -2.01 -11.24
C ARG A 223 21.47 -2.07 -12.71
N HIS A 224 20.51 -2.48 -13.52
CA HIS A 224 20.63 -2.52 -14.97
C HIS A 224 19.30 -2.13 -15.63
N LEU A 225 19.37 -1.57 -16.84
CA LEU A 225 18.20 -1.32 -17.66
C LEU A 225 17.80 -2.63 -18.35
N ALA A 226 16.51 -2.96 -18.31
CA ALA A 226 15.93 -4.12 -18.95
C ALA A 226 14.64 -3.73 -19.68
N GLU A 227 14.41 -4.31 -20.86
CA GLU A 227 13.15 -4.17 -21.57
C GLU A 227 12.14 -5.19 -21.06
N TYR A 228 10.94 -4.73 -20.72
CA TYR A 228 9.82 -5.60 -20.39
C TYR A 228 9.15 -6.08 -21.67
N VAL A 229 9.32 -7.37 -21.99
CA VAL A 229 9.03 -7.98 -23.30
C VAL A 229 7.61 -7.67 -23.80
N GLN A 230 6.61 -7.65 -22.92
CA GLN A 230 5.20 -7.48 -23.30
C GLN A 230 4.84 -6.03 -23.67
N SER A 231 5.33 -5.04 -22.90
CA SER A 231 4.99 -3.62 -23.09
C SER A 231 6.07 -2.83 -23.84
N LYS A 232 7.23 -3.45 -24.10
CA LYS A 232 8.46 -2.81 -24.61
C LYS A 232 8.92 -1.62 -23.77
N GLN A 233 8.46 -1.55 -22.52
CA GLN A 233 8.85 -0.49 -21.59
C GLN A 233 10.22 -0.80 -21.01
N ILE A 234 11.02 0.23 -20.82
CA ILE A 234 12.33 0.10 -20.18
C ILE A 234 12.19 0.29 -18.67
N TRP A 235 12.71 -0.67 -17.92
CA TRP A 235 12.73 -0.69 -16.46
C TRP A 235 14.17 -0.66 -15.96
N LEU A 236 14.44 0.12 -14.92
CA LEU A 236 15.66 -0.01 -14.13
C LEU A 236 15.42 -1.03 -13.01
N ARG A 237 16.00 -2.21 -13.15
CA ARG A 237 15.84 -3.31 -12.19
C ARG A 237 17.02 -3.41 -11.25
N THR A 238 16.77 -3.85 -10.03
CA THR A 238 17.78 -4.16 -9.03
C THR A 238 18.30 -5.59 -9.26
N GLY A 239 19.62 -5.79 -9.16
CA GLY A 239 20.26 -7.10 -9.36
C GLY A 239 21.14 -7.19 -10.61
N ASP A 240 21.64 -8.40 -10.87
CA ASP A 240 22.59 -8.69 -11.95
C ASP A 240 21.86 -9.11 -13.24
N ALA A 241 22.31 -8.59 -14.39
CA ALA A 241 21.65 -8.81 -15.69
C ALA A 241 21.72 -10.27 -16.15
N ASP A 242 22.74 -11.01 -15.72
CA ASP A 242 23.06 -12.37 -16.19
C ASP A 242 22.16 -13.49 -15.60
N ARG A 243 21.17 -13.16 -14.76
CA ARG A 243 20.24 -14.16 -14.17
C ARG A 243 18.90 -14.29 -14.90
N PHE A 244 18.63 -13.48 -15.92
CA PHE A 244 17.35 -13.47 -16.61
C PHE A 244 17.43 -14.19 -17.97
N LEU A 245 17.08 -15.48 -17.98
CA LEU A 245 16.60 -16.14 -19.19
C LEU A 245 15.09 -15.87 -19.27
N PRO A 246 14.52 -15.50 -20.44
CA PRO A 246 13.07 -15.36 -20.57
C PRO A 246 12.44 -16.74 -20.34
N SER A 247 11.58 -16.85 -19.32
CA SER A 247 10.64 -17.95 -19.23
C SER A 247 9.65 -17.84 -20.41
N ASN A 248 9.22 -18.99 -20.90
CA ASN A 248 8.54 -19.15 -22.19
C ASN A 248 7.24 -18.33 -22.33
N GLU A 249 6.89 -18.07 -23.60
CA GLU A 249 5.87 -17.17 -24.15
C GLU A 249 4.39 -17.42 -23.78
N ASP A 250 4.04 -18.20 -22.75
CA ASP A 250 2.64 -18.60 -22.50
C ASP A 250 2.05 -18.24 -21.12
N ASP A 251 2.78 -17.55 -20.23
CA ASP A 251 2.21 -17.10 -18.95
C ASP A 251 1.51 -15.74 -19.10
N TYR A 252 0.20 -15.81 -19.35
CA TYR A 252 -0.73 -14.69 -19.22
C TYR A 252 -0.82 -14.26 -17.75
N GLU A 253 0.13 -13.48 -17.24
CA GLU A 253 -0.03 -12.81 -15.94
C GLU A 253 -1.10 -11.70 -16.09
N GLU A 254 -2.35 -12.02 -15.72
CA GLU A 254 -3.25 -10.99 -15.18
C GLU A 254 -2.46 -10.20 -14.14
N SER A 255 -2.50 -8.86 -14.19
CA SER A 255 -1.66 -8.02 -13.32
C SER A 255 -1.87 -8.39 -11.84
N ILE A 256 -0.96 -9.21 -11.29
CA ILE A 256 -1.04 -9.66 -9.90
C ILE A 256 -0.87 -8.42 -9.04
N TYR A 257 -1.89 -8.12 -8.22
CA TYR A 257 -1.76 -7.05 -7.25
C TYR A 257 -0.87 -7.56 -6.12
N ASP A 258 0.42 -7.19 -6.14
CA ASP A 258 1.35 -7.52 -5.06
C ASP A 258 1.00 -6.74 -3.78
N ASN A 259 0.14 -7.35 -2.97
CA ASN A 259 -0.24 -6.91 -1.62
C ASN A 259 0.67 -7.54 -0.53
N SER A 260 1.74 -8.22 -0.91
CA SER A 260 2.60 -8.95 0.03
C SER A 260 3.27 -8.03 1.08
N PRO A 261 3.73 -6.80 0.76
CA PRO A 261 4.30 -5.91 1.79
C PRO A 261 3.30 -5.56 2.90
N GLN A 262 2.02 -5.38 2.55
CA GLN A 262 0.97 -5.06 3.51
C GLN A 262 0.64 -6.27 4.39
N LEU A 263 0.58 -7.47 3.81
CA LEU A 263 0.36 -8.71 4.56
C LEU A 263 1.51 -9.01 5.53
N VAL A 264 2.76 -8.93 5.06
CA VAL A 264 3.95 -9.10 5.90
C VAL A 264 3.90 -8.12 7.07
N LYS A 265 3.64 -6.83 6.78
CA LYS A 265 3.55 -5.81 7.81
C LYS A 265 2.46 -6.12 8.83
N ALA A 266 1.26 -6.49 8.38
CA ALA A 266 0.14 -6.84 9.25
C ALA A 266 0.49 -8.02 10.16
N LEU A 267 1.04 -9.10 9.60
CA LEU A 267 1.47 -10.27 10.35
C LEU A 267 2.53 -9.91 11.40
N LEU A 268 3.59 -9.20 11.00
CA LEU A 268 4.68 -8.81 11.93
C LEU A 268 4.19 -7.99 13.13
N THR A 269 3.07 -7.27 13.02
CA THR A 269 2.51 -6.54 14.17
C THR A 269 1.98 -7.44 15.27
N CYS A 270 1.50 -8.62 14.92
CA CYS A 270 0.92 -9.60 15.84
C CYS A 270 1.75 -10.89 15.91
N TRP A 271 2.83 -11.01 15.15
CA TRP A 271 3.69 -12.19 15.16
C TRP A 271 4.34 -12.38 16.54
N PRO A 272 4.48 -13.61 17.04
CA PRO A 272 5.02 -13.84 18.38
C PRO A 272 6.50 -13.42 18.49
N ASN A 273 7.29 -13.73 17.48
CA ASN A 273 8.71 -13.37 17.43
C ASN A 273 8.93 -11.92 16.99
N THR A 274 10.12 -11.40 17.29
CA THR A 274 10.54 -10.04 16.90
C THR A 274 10.87 -9.98 15.41
N SER A 275 10.73 -8.79 14.80
CA SER A 275 11.18 -8.55 13.43
C SER A 275 12.69 -8.81 13.25
N GLY A 276 13.47 -8.77 14.34
CA GLY A 276 14.89 -9.14 14.37
C GLY A 276 15.12 -10.61 14.07
N GLU A 277 14.39 -11.48 14.76
CA GLU A 277 14.47 -12.93 14.59
C GLU A 277 13.99 -13.34 13.20
N ILE A 278 12.88 -12.77 12.72
CA ILE A 278 12.35 -13.03 11.37
C ILE A 278 13.34 -12.59 10.29
N ALA A 279 13.89 -11.37 10.39
CA ALA A 279 14.86 -10.88 9.43
C ALA A 279 16.13 -11.75 9.40
N SER A 280 16.63 -12.14 10.57
CA SER A 280 17.82 -13.00 10.68
C SER A 280 17.61 -14.36 10.03
N LEU A 281 16.43 -14.95 10.17
CA LEU A 281 16.12 -16.28 9.61
C LEU A 281 16.09 -16.26 8.07
N VAL A 282 15.53 -15.21 7.49
CA VAL A 282 15.52 -15.01 6.02
C VAL A 282 16.91 -14.57 5.52
N GLY A 283 17.82 -14.15 6.40
CA GLY A 283 19.15 -13.63 6.03
C GLY A 283 19.10 -12.20 5.48
N ILE A 284 18.14 -11.40 5.95
CA ILE A 284 18.03 -9.96 5.67
C ILE A 284 18.24 -9.15 6.94
N THR A 285 18.51 -7.86 6.80
CA THR A 285 18.56 -6.95 7.94
C THR A 285 17.15 -6.51 8.35
N VAL A 286 16.96 -6.19 9.64
CA VAL A 286 15.70 -5.58 10.14
C VAL A 286 15.33 -4.33 9.35
N ARG A 287 16.34 -3.57 8.90
CA ARG A 287 16.14 -2.37 8.10
C ARG A 287 15.59 -2.67 6.70
N GLN A 288 16.11 -3.71 6.04
CA GLN A 288 15.55 -4.19 4.76
C GLN A 288 14.11 -4.67 4.93
N LEU A 289 13.81 -5.43 5.99
CA LEU A 289 12.44 -5.87 6.29
C LEU A 289 11.50 -4.67 6.53
N GLN A 290 11.96 -3.65 7.26
CA GLN A 290 11.19 -2.41 7.47
C GLN A 290 10.99 -1.61 6.18
N TRP A 291 11.97 -1.60 5.28
CA TRP A 291 11.85 -0.95 3.98
C TRP A 291 10.87 -1.68 3.08
N PHE A 292 10.92 -3.01 3.05
CA PHE A 292 9.95 -3.84 2.36
C PHE A 292 8.53 -3.57 2.85
N CYS A 293 8.28 -3.69 4.16
CA CYS A 293 6.97 -3.40 4.77
C CYS A 293 6.48 -1.95 4.55
N ALA A 294 7.39 -1.02 4.27
CA ALA A 294 7.09 0.38 3.99
C ALA A 294 7.03 0.70 2.49
N GLU A 295 7.17 -0.32 1.63
CA GLU A 295 7.19 -0.22 0.17
C GLU A 295 8.26 0.78 -0.31
N LYS A 296 9.43 0.73 0.32
CA LYS A 296 10.58 1.60 0.01
C LYS A 296 11.65 0.90 -0.83
N SER A 297 11.69 -0.43 -0.77
CA SER A 297 12.64 -1.29 -1.45
C SER A 297 12.07 -2.69 -1.46
N GLU A 298 12.22 -3.39 -2.57
CA GLU A 298 11.98 -4.82 -2.67
C GLU A 298 13.11 -5.59 -1.99
N LEU A 299 12.80 -6.83 -1.66
CA LEU A 299 13.80 -7.81 -1.28
C LEU A 299 14.28 -8.50 -2.55
N GLU A 300 15.47 -9.09 -2.50
CA GLU A 300 15.88 -10.03 -3.56
C GLU A 300 14.81 -11.12 -3.69
N GLU A 301 14.44 -11.50 -4.92
CA GLU A 301 13.31 -12.41 -5.19
C GLU A 301 13.35 -13.70 -4.35
N ASN A 302 14.53 -14.32 -4.23
CA ASN A 302 14.73 -15.49 -3.37
C ASN A 302 14.44 -15.20 -1.89
N LYS A 303 14.85 -14.03 -1.40
CA LYS A 303 14.63 -13.59 -0.02
C LYS A 303 13.18 -13.19 0.23
N GLN A 304 12.51 -12.63 -0.78
CA GLN A 304 11.07 -12.38 -0.73
C GLN A 304 10.32 -13.70 -0.66
N ALA A 305 10.60 -14.64 -1.56
CA ALA A 305 9.98 -15.97 -1.55
C ALA A 305 10.19 -16.70 -0.22
N GLU A 306 11.41 -16.68 0.32
CA GLU A 306 11.72 -17.21 1.66
C GLU A 306 10.90 -16.53 2.76
N LEU A 307 10.76 -15.21 2.73
CA LEU A 307 9.98 -14.45 3.70
C LEU A 307 8.48 -14.77 3.62
N LEU A 308 7.92 -14.81 2.41
CA LEU A 308 6.50 -15.12 2.20
C LEU A 308 6.18 -16.54 2.66
N ASN A 309 7.01 -17.50 2.26
CA ASN A 309 6.89 -18.90 2.70
C ASN A 309 7.01 -19.04 4.23
N LEU A 310 7.92 -18.31 4.86
CA LEU A 310 8.07 -18.28 6.32
C LEU A 310 6.81 -17.76 7.02
N LEU A 311 6.12 -16.80 6.42
CA LEU A 311 4.93 -16.18 6.98
C LEU A 311 3.62 -16.85 6.54
N GLY A 312 3.70 -17.94 5.77
CA GLY A 312 2.53 -18.61 5.21
C GLY A 312 1.77 -17.71 4.24
N ILE A 313 2.45 -16.88 3.47
CA ILE A 313 1.83 -16.04 2.44
C ILE A 313 2.06 -16.69 1.08
N GLU A 314 0.98 -16.95 0.36
CA GLU A 314 1.02 -17.56 -0.96
C GLU A 314 0.14 -16.78 -1.94
N LEU A 315 0.42 -16.94 -3.24
CA LEU A 315 -0.42 -16.38 -4.29
C LEU A 315 -1.73 -17.18 -4.36
N ASP A 316 -2.87 -16.49 -4.27
CA ASP A 316 -4.17 -17.08 -4.56
C ASP A 316 -4.47 -16.89 -6.04
N ASP A 317 -4.23 -17.93 -6.84
CA ASP A 317 -4.43 -17.93 -8.30
C ASP A 317 -5.86 -17.55 -8.71
N TYR A 318 -6.86 -17.78 -7.85
CA TYR A 318 -8.26 -17.43 -8.15
C TYR A 318 -8.53 -15.94 -7.95
N ARG A 319 -7.79 -15.30 -7.04
CA ARG A 319 -7.99 -13.88 -6.66
C ARG A 319 -6.92 -12.96 -7.22
N SER A 320 -5.88 -13.52 -7.85
CA SER A 320 -4.72 -12.80 -8.40
C SER A 320 -4.09 -11.84 -7.38
N GLU A 321 -4.09 -12.24 -6.10
CA GLU A 321 -3.54 -11.50 -4.96
C GLU A 321 -2.85 -12.46 -3.98
N PHE A 322 -1.87 -11.99 -3.21
CA PHE A 322 -1.32 -12.79 -2.12
C PHE A 322 -2.33 -12.87 -0.98
N THR A 323 -2.36 -14.02 -0.31
CA THR A 323 -3.21 -14.27 0.84
C THR A 323 -2.44 -15.04 1.90
N ILE A 324 -2.91 -14.94 3.14
CA ILE A 324 -2.36 -15.74 4.24
C ILE A 324 -3.00 -17.11 4.17
N GLN A 325 -2.16 -18.11 3.92
CA GLN A 325 -2.46 -19.52 3.96
C GLN A 325 -1.94 -20.09 5.28
N GLY A 326 -2.59 -21.11 5.81
CA GLY A 326 -2.19 -21.72 7.07
C GLY A 326 -2.92 -21.19 8.30
N PRO A 327 -3.04 -22.01 9.35
CA PRO A 327 -3.29 -21.50 10.69
C PRO A 327 -2.10 -20.63 11.12
N CYS A 328 -2.36 -19.61 11.93
CA CYS A 328 -1.34 -18.77 12.56
C CYS A 328 -1.56 -18.71 14.07
N VAL A 329 -0.47 -18.64 14.84
CA VAL A 329 -0.52 -18.25 16.26
C VAL A 329 -0.09 -16.79 16.38
N LEU A 330 -0.97 -15.92 16.84
CA LEU A 330 -0.74 -14.49 16.92
C LEU A 330 -0.77 -14.02 18.38
N ILE A 331 -0.07 -12.93 18.67
CA ILE A 331 -0.10 -12.21 19.94
C ILE A 331 -0.76 -10.85 19.72
N ALA A 332 -1.85 -10.59 20.45
CA ALA A 332 -2.55 -9.32 20.45
C ALA A 332 -1.72 -8.24 21.17
N LYS A 333 -0.94 -7.46 20.41
CA LYS A 333 -0.09 -6.39 20.94
C LYS A 333 -0.76 -5.01 20.89
N ASN A 334 -1.53 -4.74 19.83
CA ASN A 334 -2.25 -3.47 19.67
C ASN A 334 -3.51 -3.65 18.82
N ARG A 335 -4.53 -2.82 19.08
CA ARG A 335 -5.86 -2.93 18.46
C ARG A 335 -5.84 -2.82 16.94
N ASN A 336 -5.10 -1.85 16.40
CA ASN A 336 -5.10 -1.58 14.96
C ASN A 336 -4.47 -2.72 14.17
N GLY A 337 -3.30 -3.20 14.61
CA GLY A 337 -2.61 -4.34 14.00
C GLY A 337 -3.46 -5.60 14.04
N LEU A 338 -4.13 -5.85 15.17
CA LEU A 338 -5.03 -7.00 15.28
C LEU A 338 -6.26 -6.89 14.37
N THR A 339 -6.84 -5.69 14.23
CA THR A 339 -7.97 -5.45 13.32
C THR A 339 -7.58 -5.68 11.85
N GLU A 340 -6.39 -5.20 11.48
CA GLU A 340 -5.84 -5.34 10.12
C GLU A 340 -5.61 -6.81 9.78
N ILE A 341 -4.89 -7.55 10.65
CA ILE A 341 -4.60 -8.96 10.40
C ILE A 341 -5.86 -9.84 10.47
N TYR A 342 -6.79 -9.55 11.39
CA TYR A 342 -8.07 -10.26 11.45
C TYR A 342 -8.83 -10.13 10.13
N SER A 343 -8.87 -8.93 9.56
CA SER A 343 -9.55 -8.69 8.27
C SER A 343 -8.89 -9.49 7.13
N SER A 344 -7.57 -9.61 7.13
CA SER A 344 -6.84 -10.41 6.14
C SER A 344 -7.09 -11.92 6.29
N ILE A 345 -7.02 -12.46 7.51
CA ILE A 345 -7.21 -13.91 7.76
C ILE A 345 -8.67 -14.33 7.52
N SER A 346 -9.63 -13.49 7.94
CA SER A 346 -11.06 -13.78 7.84
C SER A 346 -11.70 -13.38 6.52
N ASN A 347 -10.94 -12.96 5.50
CA ASN A 347 -11.51 -12.41 4.25
C ASN A 347 -12.56 -11.31 4.49
N GLY A 348 -12.30 -10.42 5.46
CA GLY A 348 -13.21 -9.32 5.80
C GLY A 348 -14.33 -9.66 6.78
N GLY A 349 -14.17 -10.73 7.58
CA GLY A 349 -15.10 -11.11 8.65
C GLY A 349 -15.88 -12.40 8.39
N ASP A 350 -15.51 -13.16 7.36
CA ASP A 350 -15.97 -14.52 7.09
C ASP A 350 -15.30 -15.54 8.03
N ALA A 351 -15.49 -15.32 9.32
CA ALA A 351 -15.04 -16.18 10.40
C ALA A 351 -16.05 -16.12 11.55
N SER A 352 -16.03 -17.15 12.39
CA SER A 352 -16.79 -17.21 13.64
C SER A 352 -15.82 -17.28 14.83
N PRO A 353 -15.15 -16.17 15.19
CA PRO A 353 -14.16 -16.17 16.24
C PRO A 353 -14.78 -16.35 17.63
N PHE A 354 -14.09 -17.04 18.55
CA PHE A 354 -14.56 -17.23 19.91
C PHE A 354 -13.41 -17.41 20.91
N GLU A 355 -13.67 -17.16 22.19
CA GLU A 355 -12.71 -17.44 23.26
C GLU A 355 -12.86 -18.86 23.77
N ILE A 356 -11.73 -19.53 24.05
CA ILE A 356 -11.72 -20.83 24.72
C ILE A 356 -11.31 -20.71 26.19
N VAL A 357 -12.05 -21.42 27.04
CA VAL A 357 -11.74 -21.58 28.47
C VAL A 357 -11.88 -23.06 28.85
N PRO A 358 -11.13 -23.58 29.83
CA PRO A 358 -11.32 -24.95 30.26
C PRO A 358 -12.66 -25.12 31.00
N ASP A 359 -13.39 -26.19 30.69
CA ASP A 359 -14.63 -26.58 31.39
C ASP A 359 -14.38 -26.91 32.86
N GLU A 360 -13.20 -27.45 33.16
CA GLU A 360 -12.77 -27.85 34.49
C GLU A 360 -11.34 -27.35 34.78
N GLY A 361 -11.14 -26.84 35.99
CA GLY A 361 -9.85 -26.33 36.45
C GLY A 361 -9.65 -24.84 36.16
N PHE A 362 -8.39 -24.39 36.23
CA PHE A 362 -8.04 -22.99 36.03
C PHE A 362 -7.58 -22.73 34.59
N ALA A 363 -8.09 -21.65 33.99
CA ALA A 363 -7.55 -21.12 32.75
C ALA A 363 -6.09 -20.66 32.94
N ASP A 364 -5.36 -20.54 31.83
CA ASP A 364 -4.00 -20.02 31.86
C ASP A 364 -3.98 -18.64 32.55
N PRO A 365 -3.10 -18.43 33.54
CA PRO A 365 -3.09 -17.20 34.33
C PRO A 365 -2.53 -16.00 33.53
N SER A 366 -1.78 -16.24 32.46
CA SER A 366 -1.07 -15.22 31.70
C SER A 366 -1.80 -14.83 30.42
N TRP A 367 -2.52 -15.77 29.79
CA TRP A 367 -3.09 -15.61 28.46
C TRP A 367 -4.58 -15.96 28.39
N ARG A 368 -5.28 -15.23 27.53
CA ARG A 368 -6.59 -15.57 26.98
C ARG A 368 -6.39 -16.01 25.53
N TYR A 369 -7.14 -17.03 25.09
CA TYR A 369 -6.96 -17.66 23.78
C TYR A 369 -8.24 -17.50 22.98
N PHE A 370 -8.13 -16.89 21.81
CA PHE A 370 -9.23 -16.64 20.90
C PHE A 370 -8.98 -17.40 19.61
N VAL A 371 -9.89 -18.30 19.26
CA VAL A 371 -9.84 -19.09 18.04
C VAL A 371 -10.53 -18.28 16.94
N ILE A 372 -9.84 -18.07 15.82
CA ILE A 372 -10.40 -17.53 14.59
C ILE A 372 -10.73 -18.73 13.71
N ASN A 373 -11.99 -19.13 13.73
CA ASN A 373 -12.49 -20.23 12.93
C ASN A 373 -13.01 -19.69 11.59
N THR A 374 -12.23 -19.85 10.53
CA THR A 374 -12.59 -19.53 9.15
C THR A 374 -13.24 -20.74 8.49
N TYR A 375 -14.31 -20.53 7.72
CA TYR A 375 -15.01 -21.64 7.07
C TYR A 375 -14.12 -22.30 6.01
N GLY A 376 -13.92 -23.62 6.12
CA GLY A 376 -13.13 -24.40 5.15
C GLY A 376 -11.62 -24.21 5.23
N ARG A 377 -11.10 -23.67 6.35
CA ARG A 377 -9.65 -23.55 6.62
C ARG A 377 -9.34 -23.91 8.07
N THR A 378 -8.10 -24.29 8.33
CA THR A 378 -7.62 -24.57 9.69
C THR A 378 -7.68 -23.30 10.55
N ALA A 379 -8.21 -23.42 11.76
CA ALA A 379 -8.39 -22.27 12.65
C ALA A 379 -7.06 -21.67 13.13
N SER A 380 -7.00 -20.34 13.16
CA SER A 380 -5.89 -19.59 13.77
C SER A 380 -6.16 -19.28 15.25
N VAL A 381 -5.12 -19.02 16.04
CA VAL A 381 -5.27 -18.68 17.47
C VAL A 381 -4.61 -17.35 17.77
N VAL A 382 -5.34 -16.46 18.43
CA VAL A 382 -4.84 -15.18 18.97
C VAL A 382 -4.71 -15.30 20.48
N MET A 383 -3.51 -15.03 20.99
CA MET A 383 -3.19 -14.91 22.41
C MET A 383 -3.26 -13.45 22.84
N ALA A 384 -4.02 -13.14 23.89
CA ALA A 384 -4.02 -11.81 24.51
C ALA A 384 -3.65 -11.92 25.98
N ALA A 385 -2.80 -11.03 26.47
CA ALA A 385 -2.38 -11.05 27.87
C ALA A 385 -3.60 -10.86 28.79
N ARG A 386 -3.77 -11.72 29.79
CA ARG A 386 -4.89 -11.65 30.73
C ARG A 386 -4.81 -10.34 31.52
N GLY A 387 -5.93 -9.64 31.62
CA GLY A 387 -6.01 -8.33 32.28
C GLY A 387 -5.48 -7.16 31.45
N SER A 388 -5.08 -7.39 30.20
CA SER A 388 -4.77 -6.30 29.26
C SER A 388 -6.04 -5.69 28.66
N GLU A 389 -6.01 -4.40 28.38
CA GLU A 389 -7.11 -3.66 27.76
C GLU A 389 -7.53 -4.29 26.41
N ILE A 390 -6.58 -4.78 25.62
CA ILE A 390 -6.87 -5.41 24.32
C ILE A 390 -7.63 -6.73 24.46
N ALA A 391 -7.39 -7.49 25.54
CA ALA A 391 -8.11 -8.73 25.77
C ALA A 391 -9.59 -8.47 26.09
N ASP A 392 -9.87 -7.38 26.81
CA ASP A 392 -11.24 -6.98 27.15
C ASP A 392 -11.99 -6.38 25.95
N GLN A 393 -11.27 -5.76 25.02
CA GLN A 393 -11.79 -5.22 23.77
C GLN A 393 -11.96 -6.26 22.65
N MET A 394 -11.59 -7.52 22.88
CA MET A 394 -11.57 -8.55 21.84
C MET A 394 -12.92 -8.73 21.12
N PRO A 395 -14.09 -8.71 21.80
CA PRO A 395 -15.39 -8.77 21.13
C PRO A 395 -15.65 -7.63 20.14
N ASP A 396 -15.06 -6.45 20.37
CA ASP A 396 -15.20 -5.29 19.46
C ASP A 396 -14.20 -5.32 18.30
N ILE A 397 -13.13 -6.10 18.43
CA ILE A 397 -12.05 -6.20 17.44
C ILE A 397 -12.35 -7.34 16.45
N LEU A 398 -12.76 -8.50 16.97
CA LEU A 398 -13.07 -9.68 16.19
C LEU A 398 -14.54 -9.62 15.74
N PHE A 399 -14.78 -9.16 14.51
CA PHE A 399 -16.12 -9.13 13.94
C PHE A 399 -16.76 -10.54 13.98
N ASN A 400 -18.07 -10.65 14.25
CA ASN A 400 -18.76 -11.93 14.46
C ASN A 400 -18.27 -12.75 15.68
N PHE A 401 -17.74 -12.10 16.72
CA PHE A 401 -17.37 -12.79 17.96
C PHE A 401 -18.54 -13.59 18.55
N ALA A 402 -18.38 -14.91 18.59
CA ALA A 402 -19.42 -15.86 18.95
C ALA A 402 -19.50 -16.15 20.46
N GLY A 403 -18.68 -15.48 21.28
CA GLY A 403 -18.69 -15.59 22.73
C GLY A 403 -17.57 -16.48 23.28
N ILE A 404 -17.79 -16.99 24.49
CA ILE A 404 -16.83 -17.78 25.26
C ILE A 404 -17.33 -19.23 25.30
N TYR A 405 -16.47 -20.17 24.93
CA TYR A 405 -16.78 -21.60 24.90
C TYR A 405 -15.90 -22.37 25.87
N GLY A 406 -16.55 -23.26 26.60
CA GLY A 406 -15.91 -24.24 27.45
C GLY A 406 -15.32 -25.39 26.62
N TYR A 407 -14.08 -25.77 26.94
CA TYR A 407 -13.32 -26.83 26.28
C TYR A 407 -12.87 -27.88 27.29
N PRO A 408 -12.83 -29.17 26.93
CA PRO A 408 -12.24 -30.20 27.77
C PRO A 408 -10.81 -29.82 28.19
N ALA A 409 -10.50 -29.99 29.48
CA ALA A 409 -9.24 -29.51 30.04
C ALA A 409 -7.99 -30.08 29.33
N SER A 410 -8.06 -31.30 28.78
CA SER A 410 -7.01 -31.89 27.96
C SER A 410 -6.82 -31.14 26.63
N SER A 411 -7.89 -30.85 25.92
CA SER A 411 -7.87 -30.09 24.66
C SER A 411 -7.42 -28.65 24.88
N TYR A 412 -7.89 -27.99 25.94
CA TYR A 412 -7.43 -26.65 26.31
C TYR A 412 -5.91 -26.64 26.56
N ARG A 413 -5.39 -27.58 27.37
CA ARG A 413 -3.94 -27.71 27.61
C ARG A 413 -3.15 -28.00 26.34
N ALA A 414 -3.71 -28.77 25.41
CA ALA A 414 -3.07 -29.02 24.11
C ALA A 414 -2.94 -27.73 23.30
N VAL A 415 -3.99 -26.90 23.22
CA VAL A 415 -3.94 -25.60 22.54
C VAL A 415 -2.91 -24.68 23.21
N VAL A 416 -2.92 -24.59 24.54
CA VAL A 416 -1.94 -23.80 25.32
C VAL A 416 -0.51 -24.25 25.00
N GLY A 417 -0.26 -25.57 25.03
CA GLY A 417 1.05 -26.15 24.74
C GLY A 417 1.52 -25.91 23.30
N THR A 418 0.61 -26.03 22.33
CA THR A 418 0.89 -25.73 20.92
C THR A 418 1.24 -24.26 20.73
N CYS A 419 0.47 -23.34 21.31
CA CYS A 419 0.75 -21.92 21.24
C CYS A 419 2.09 -21.56 21.89
N ALA A 420 2.39 -22.13 23.07
CA ALA A 420 3.66 -21.90 23.75
C ALA A 420 4.86 -22.35 22.91
N ARG A 421 4.75 -23.52 22.24
CA ARG A 421 5.79 -23.99 21.32
C ARG A 421 5.91 -23.12 20.07
N ALA A 422 4.79 -22.73 19.46
CA ALA A 422 4.77 -21.87 18.28
C ALA A 422 5.36 -20.48 18.55
N CYS A 423 5.29 -19.99 19.79
CA CYS A 423 5.89 -18.71 20.17
C CYS A 423 7.40 -18.80 20.48
N SER A 424 8.01 -19.99 20.51
CA SER A 424 9.38 -20.17 21.00
C SER A 424 10.45 -19.66 20.02
N THR A 425 10.40 -20.07 18.76
CA THR A 425 11.26 -19.58 17.68
C THR A 425 10.46 -19.48 16.38
N PRO A 426 10.86 -18.63 15.41
CA PRO A 426 10.18 -18.54 14.13
C PRO A 426 10.15 -19.87 13.36
N GLU A 427 11.21 -20.68 13.41
CA GLU A 427 11.28 -21.98 12.75
C GLU A 427 10.25 -22.94 13.35
N THR A 428 10.20 -22.99 14.69
CA THR A 428 9.23 -23.81 15.42
C THR A 428 7.80 -23.37 15.12
N HIS A 429 7.58 -22.07 14.92
CA HIS A 429 6.29 -21.54 14.49
C HIS A 429 5.86 -22.16 13.16
N VAL A 430 6.72 -22.05 12.16
CA VAL A 430 6.44 -22.52 10.80
C VAL A 430 6.25 -24.02 10.76
N ASP A 431 7.09 -24.78 11.45
CA ASP A 431 6.98 -26.25 11.49
C ASP A 431 5.64 -26.70 12.10
N ILE A 432 5.19 -26.03 13.17
CA ILE A 432 3.89 -26.32 13.79
C ILE A 432 2.73 -25.91 12.88
N MET A 433 2.79 -24.72 12.26
CA MET A 433 1.71 -24.25 11.38
C MET A 433 1.59 -25.13 10.13
N ARG A 434 2.72 -25.57 9.53
CA ARG A 434 2.73 -26.54 8.43
C ARG A 434 2.16 -27.88 8.83
N THR A 435 2.55 -28.40 10.00
CA THR A 435 1.99 -29.67 10.49
C THR A 435 0.47 -29.59 10.67
N LEU A 436 -0.05 -28.47 11.17
CA LEU A 436 -1.50 -28.26 11.33
C LEU A 436 -2.22 -28.11 9.99
N TRP A 437 -1.57 -27.49 9.00
CA TRP A 437 -2.08 -27.33 7.63
C TRP A 437 -2.11 -28.64 6.84
N ASP A 438 -1.08 -29.47 6.97
CA ASP A 438 -0.99 -30.78 6.30
C ASP A 438 -2.04 -31.77 6.83
N ILE A 439 -2.46 -31.62 8.10
CA ILE A 439 -3.54 -32.41 8.69
C ILE A 439 -4.90 -32.06 8.07
N ASP A 440 -5.10 -30.81 7.65
CA ASP A 440 -6.38 -30.31 7.11
C ASP A 440 -6.50 -30.56 5.60
N THR A 441 -5.38 -30.54 4.87
CA THR A 441 -5.32 -30.83 3.43
C THR A 441 -5.15 -32.33 3.12
N GLY A 442 -4.82 -33.14 4.14
CA GLY A 442 -4.77 -34.60 4.09
C GLY A 442 -6.13 -35.26 4.38
N SER A 443 -7.06 -35.17 3.43
CA SER A 443 -8.25 -36.04 3.30
C SER A 443 -8.60 -36.24 1.83
#